data_AF-A0A674K0E0-F1
#
_entry.id   AF-A0A674K0E0-F1
#
_cell.length_a   1.000
_cell.length_b   1.000
_cell.length_c   1.000
_cell.angle_alpha   90.00
_cell.angle_beta   90.00
_cell.angle_gamma   90.00
#
_symmetry.space_group_name_H-M   'P 1'
#
loop_
_entity.id
_entity.type
_entity.pdbx_description
1 polymer ?
#
loop_
_entity_poly.entity_id
_entity_poly.type
_entity_poly.pdbx_seq_one_letter_code
_entity_poly.pdbx_strand_id
1 'polypeptide(L)'
;KLLDIWHQIGIKEEMQLERMQAVKQHIEDLLNEMITEECQLKERIESSIERRKKELTSLRNELSLDPYLAEEGISILQMEKDLRLALDATLKEKNERLEELKQLQQQDEKLCAELFVTPYYIPTGSIPSRLQLEELKEHVRMRSDEKKQRLEVFLKLRNEIRQYNEEIGHTPDSTLEKEALSDDEEPFCLTNKNIEALQTLVNKLQLKKESVISTREALKEKVRLLWNRLRWPVEKQEQCKMNIKGSITQELLRLEELKKENLKGVIGKVRQELDLYWGKCLYSTEQKSAFHPYYDDNFTEDLLNQHDEEVMKMKLLYEKNKALYDGIAKWEATWKQFMELEKKSTNPNRLVNRGGTLLKEERERSKIHKLLTKLGEDLKRSIESWEKEQGCNFLIKGQRFLDYMANQWEQHKLKKEQERVSLFFLKSRQGIGQPASGPTWPPSYGFPDYGGTGKAAPSSRNVCDPNSRFLWL
;
A
#
# COMPACT_ATOMS: atom_id res chain seq x y z
N LYS A 1 30.74 32.69 -129.60
CA LYS A 1 29.76 33.79 -129.41
C LYS A 1 30.43 35.15 -129.19
N LEU A 2 31.15 35.42 -128.10
CA LEU A 2 31.86 36.72 -127.90
C LEU A 2 32.89 36.98 -129.00
N LEU A 3 33.70 35.97 -129.33
CA LEU A 3 34.64 36.01 -130.44
C LEU A 3 33.93 36.36 -131.76
N ASP A 4 32.84 35.65 -132.10
CA ASP A 4 32.08 35.91 -133.34
C ASP A 4 31.55 37.36 -133.43
N ILE A 5 31.09 37.92 -132.31
CA ILE A 5 30.62 39.32 -132.23
C ILE A 5 31.80 40.30 -132.42
N TRP A 6 32.95 40.03 -131.80
CA TRP A 6 34.14 40.89 -131.97
C TRP A 6 34.71 40.86 -133.39
N HIS A 7 34.62 39.71 -134.07
CA HIS A 7 34.96 39.59 -135.49
C HIS A 7 33.98 40.39 -136.37
N GLN A 8 32.68 40.39 -136.06
CA GLN A 8 31.68 41.18 -136.78
C GLN A 8 31.84 42.69 -136.58
N ILE A 9 32.32 43.14 -135.42
CA ILE A 9 32.54 44.56 -135.09
C ILE A 9 33.90 45.09 -135.62
N GLY A 10 34.86 44.21 -135.93
CA GLY A 10 36.19 44.58 -136.44
C GLY A 10 37.19 44.96 -135.34
N ILE A 11 37.07 44.37 -134.15
CA ILE A 11 37.98 44.63 -133.01
C ILE A 11 39.32 43.92 -133.26
N LYS A 12 40.43 44.64 -133.12
CA LYS A 12 41.79 44.07 -133.25
C LYS A 12 42.05 42.97 -132.22
N GLU A 13 42.82 41.96 -132.61
CA GLU A 13 43.14 40.79 -131.77
C GLU A 13 43.74 41.18 -130.41
N GLU A 14 44.57 42.23 -130.35
CA GLU A 14 45.15 42.77 -129.11
C GLU A 14 44.06 43.18 -128.10
N MET A 15 43.03 43.91 -128.53
CA MET A 15 41.91 44.33 -127.67
C MET A 15 40.96 43.16 -127.34
N GLN A 16 40.84 42.16 -128.22
CA GLN A 16 40.11 40.93 -127.91
C GLN A 16 40.83 40.14 -126.80
N LEU A 17 42.17 40.06 -126.86
CA LEU A 17 42.99 39.43 -125.84
C LEU A 17 42.86 40.15 -124.49
N GLU A 18 42.92 41.49 -124.45
CA GLU A 18 42.69 42.28 -123.24
C GLU A 18 41.31 42.02 -122.62
N ARG A 19 40.26 41.98 -123.45
CA ARG A 19 38.89 41.68 -122.98
C ARG A 19 38.76 40.25 -122.46
N MET A 20 39.38 39.28 -123.14
CA MET A 20 39.41 37.88 -122.67
C MET A 20 40.22 37.75 -121.38
N GLN A 21 41.32 38.49 -121.23
CA GLN A 21 42.14 38.52 -120.03
C GLN A 21 41.36 39.11 -118.85
N ALA A 22 40.57 40.17 -119.06
CA ALA A 22 39.69 40.72 -118.04
C ALA A 22 38.60 39.71 -117.60
N VAL A 23 37.98 38.99 -118.54
CA VAL A 23 37.02 37.93 -118.22
C VAL A 23 37.68 36.79 -117.44
N LYS A 24 38.88 36.37 -117.85
CA LYS A 24 39.68 35.36 -117.13
C LYS A 24 39.99 35.83 -115.71
N GLN A 25 40.42 37.07 -115.53
CA GLN A 25 40.71 37.64 -114.21
C GLN A 25 39.48 37.62 -113.31
N HIS A 26 38.31 38.04 -113.80
CA HIS A 26 37.07 38.00 -113.00
C HIS A 26 36.64 36.59 -112.61
N ILE A 27 36.85 35.59 -113.49
CA ILE A 27 36.58 34.18 -113.16
C ILE A 27 37.58 33.67 -112.11
N GLU A 28 38.87 34.00 -112.26
CA GLU A 28 39.91 33.63 -111.29
C GLU A 28 39.65 34.28 -109.92
N ASP A 29 39.30 35.56 -109.86
CA ASP A 29 38.96 36.27 -108.63
C ASP A 29 37.76 35.61 -107.92
N LEU A 30 36.68 35.34 -108.65
CA LEU A 30 35.49 34.66 -108.09
C LEU A 30 35.81 33.25 -107.58
N LEU A 31 36.58 32.46 -108.34
CA LEU A 31 36.98 31.13 -107.91
C LEU A 31 37.88 31.18 -106.66
N ASN A 32 38.80 32.14 -106.61
CA ASN A 32 39.67 32.34 -105.43
C ASN A 32 38.86 32.77 -104.21
N GLU A 33 37.86 33.65 -104.37
CA GLU A 33 36.93 34.02 -103.30
C GLU A 33 36.17 32.79 -102.77
N MET A 34 35.54 32.01 -103.66
CA MET A 34 34.82 30.79 -103.29
C MET A 34 35.72 29.76 -102.59
N ILE A 35 36.93 29.53 -103.12
CA ILE A 35 37.91 28.63 -102.50
C ILE A 35 38.32 29.14 -101.12
N THR A 36 38.56 30.45 -100.98
CA THR A 36 38.93 31.07 -99.71
C THR A 36 37.82 30.92 -98.67
N GLU A 37 36.56 31.16 -99.06
CA GLU A 37 35.40 31.00 -98.17
C GLU A 37 35.23 29.54 -97.69
N GLU A 38 35.37 28.57 -98.59
CA GLU A 38 35.27 27.14 -98.26
C GLU A 38 36.45 26.66 -97.41
N CYS A 39 37.67 27.12 -97.68
CA CYS A 39 38.84 26.88 -96.83
C CYS A 39 38.62 27.43 -95.42
N GLN A 40 38.13 28.67 -95.28
CA GLN A 40 37.79 29.27 -94.00
C GLN A 40 36.64 28.56 -93.29
N LEU A 41 35.64 28.05 -94.03
CA LEU A 41 34.57 27.24 -93.45
C LEU A 41 35.12 25.92 -92.89
N LYS A 42 35.97 25.24 -93.65
CA LYS A 42 36.64 24.01 -93.21
C LYS A 42 37.47 24.23 -91.94
N GLU A 43 38.32 25.25 -91.92
CA GLU A 43 39.14 25.59 -90.73
C GLU A 43 38.29 25.91 -89.50
N ARG A 44 37.17 26.61 -89.68
CA ARG A 44 36.21 26.88 -88.59
C ARG A 44 35.58 25.59 -88.05
N ILE A 45 35.21 24.65 -88.91
CA ILE A 45 34.65 23.35 -88.50
C ILE A 45 35.71 22.53 -87.77
N GLU A 46 36.93 22.44 -88.29
CA GLU A 46 38.05 21.72 -87.67
C GLU A 46 38.38 22.30 -86.28
N SER A 47 38.46 23.63 -86.16
CA SER A 47 38.64 24.31 -84.87
C SER A 47 37.50 24.03 -83.88
N SER A 48 36.25 23.98 -84.37
CA SER A 48 35.09 23.64 -83.54
C SER A 48 35.16 22.19 -83.04
N ILE A 49 35.55 21.25 -83.90
CA ILE A 49 35.75 19.84 -83.55
C ILE A 49 36.81 19.69 -82.47
N GLU A 50 37.96 20.34 -82.62
CA GLU A 50 39.05 20.27 -81.63
C GLU A 50 38.61 20.81 -80.26
N ARG A 51 37.94 21.96 -80.24
CA ARG A 51 37.40 22.55 -79.01
C ARG A 51 36.39 21.60 -78.36
N ARG A 52 35.40 21.10 -79.10
CA ARG A 52 34.37 20.20 -78.58
C ARG A 52 34.95 18.87 -78.10
N LYS A 53 35.96 18.32 -78.77
CA LYS A 53 36.67 17.12 -78.31
C LYS A 53 37.32 17.36 -76.95
N LYS A 54 38.01 18.49 -76.77
CA LYS A 54 38.62 18.87 -75.47
C LYS A 54 37.56 19.04 -74.38
N GLU A 55 36.49 19.78 -74.65
CA GLU A 55 35.37 19.97 -73.73
C GLU A 55 34.71 18.64 -73.34
N LEU A 56 34.40 17.78 -74.32
CA LEU A 56 33.78 16.48 -74.09
C LEU A 56 34.69 15.54 -73.28
N THR A 57 36.00 15.59 -73.52
CA THR A 57 36.99 14.79 -72.78
C THR A 57 37.06 15.23 -71.33
N SER A 58 37.13 16.54 -71.07
CA SER A 58 37.10 17.11 -69.71
C SER A 58 35.82 16.71 -68.98
N LEU A 59 34.66 16.87 -69.63
CA LEU A 59 33.36 16.60 -69.03
C LEU A 59 33.15 15.10 -68.74
N ARG A 60 33.60 14.21 -69.64
CA ARG A 60 33.54 12.76 -69.41
C ARG A 60 34.46 12.33 -68.28
N ASN A 61 35.65 12.93 -68.17
CA ASN A 61 36.55 12.69 -67.04
C ASN A 61 35.92 13.15 -65.71
N GLU A 62 35.29 14.33 -65.67
CA GLU A 62 34.56 14.81 -64.48
C GLU A 62 33.43 13.85 -64.06
N LEU A 63 32.72 13.25 -65.03
CA LEU A 63 31.63 12.29 -64.79
C LEU A 63 32.10 10.84 -64.56
N SER A 64 33.42 10.60 -64.67
CA SER A 64 34.04 9.26 -64.65
C SER A 64 33.42 8.32 -65.70
N LEU A 65 33.18 8.82 -66.90
CA LEU A 65 32.68 8.06 -68.06
C LEU A 65 33.83 7.62 -68.97
N ASP A 66 33.62 6.54 -69.72
CA ASP A 66 34.58 6.07 -70.71
C ASP A 66 34.88 7.15 -71.77
N PRO A 67 36.11 7.18 -72.33
CA PRO A 67 36.46 8.11 -73.40
C PRO A 67 35.50 8.02 -74.60
N TYR A 68 35.23 9.16 -75.25
CA TYR A 68 34.39 9.16 -76.44
C TYR A 68 35.15 8.56 -77.63
N LEU A 69 34.62 7.48 -78.19
CA LEU A 69 35.14 6.86 -79.40
C LEU A 69 34.41 7.45 -80.61
N ALA A 70 35.14 8.19 -81.42
CA ALA A 70 34.62 8.71 -82.68
C ALA A 70 34.71 7.64 -83.78
N GLU A 71 33.68 7.51 -84.61
CA GLU A 71 33.71 6.62 -85.77
C GLU A 71 34.77 7.09 -86.78
N GLU A 72 35.60 6.16 -87.25
CA GLU A 72 36.62 6.43 -88.26
C GLU A 72 35.98 6.55 -89.65
N GLY A 73 36.46 7.49 -90.47
CA GLY A 73 36.03 7.65 -91.87
C GLY A 73 34.79 8.52 -92.11
N ILE A 74 34.22 9.16 -91.08
CA ILE A 74 33.08 10.08 -91.23
C ILE A 74 33.52 11.50 -91.69
N SER A 75 32.60 12.25 -92.31
CA SER A 75 32.86 13.63 -92.75
C SER A 75 33.05 14.59 -91.57
N ILE A 76 33.81 15.68 -91.77
CA ILE A 76 34.03 16.70 -90.72
C ILE A 76 32.72 17.32 -90.22
N LEU A 77 31.73 17.49 -91.09
CA LEU A 77 30.40 18.01 -90.71
C LEU A 77 29.64 17.01 -89.83
N GLN A 78 29.72 15.72 -90.15
CA GLN A 78 29.08 14.68 -89.36
C GLN A 78 29.77 14.52 -87.99
N MET A 79 31.11 14.53 -87.97
CA MET A 79 31.92 14.53 -86.74
C MET A 79 31.57 15.72 -85.82
N GLU A 80 31.41 16.94 -86.35
CA GLU A 80 31.01 18.11 -85.55
C GLU A 80 29.63 17.91 -84.94
N LYS A 81 28.67 17.42 -85.73
CA LYS A 81 27.31 17.15 -85.29
C LYS A 81 27.26 16.09 -84.18
N ASP A 82 28.01 15.00 -84.34
CA ASP A 82 28.02 13.90 -83.37
C ASP A 82 28.69 14.32 -82.06
N LEU A 83 29.78 15.08 -82.13
CA LEU A 83 30.41 15.68 -80.95
C LEU A 83 29.48 16.66 -80.24
N ARG A 84 28.70 17.45 -80.98
CA ARG A 84 27.70 18.36 -80.39
C ARG A 84 26.62 17.59 -79.64
N LEU A 85 26.03 16.57 -80.27
CA LEU A 85 25.01 15.73 -79.65
C LEU A 85 25.55 14.98 -78.41
N ALA A 86 26.77 14.46 -78.50
CA ALA A 86 27.43 13.78 -77.38
C ALA A 86 27.71 14.75 -76.22
N LEU A 87 28.15 15.98 -76.51
CA LEU A 87 28.36 17.02 -75.50
C LEU A 87 27.05 17.42 -74.83
N ASP A 88 25.99 17.67 -75.62
CA ASP A 88 24.67 18.02 -75.09
C ASP A 88 24.10 16.92 -74.18
N ALA A 89 24.24 15.65 -74.58
CA ALA A 89 23.82 14.50 -73.78
C ALA A 89 24.62 14.38 -72.47
N THR A 90 25.93 14.61 -72.53
CA THR A 90 26.82 14.53 -71.35
C THR A 90 26.56 15.68 -70.38
N LEU A 91 26.29 16.90 -70.89
CA LEU A 91 25.88 18.05 -70.08
C LEU A 91 24.53 17.82 -69.41
N LYS A 92 23.58 17.23 -70.14
CA LYS A 92 22.28 16.85 -69.59
C LYS A 92 22.45 15.88 -68.42
N GLU A 93 23.27 14.83 -68.58
CA GLU A 93 23.54 13.87 -67.49
C GLU A 93 24.18 14.55 -66.27
N LYS A 94 25.16 15.46 -66.46
CA LYS A 94 25.75 16.24 -65.37
C LYS A 94 24.69 17.01 -64.59
N ASN A 95 23.82 17.73 -65.29
CA ASN A 95 22.78 18.53 -64.66
C ASN A 95 21.76 17.67 -63.91
N GLU A 96 21.37 16.52 -64.48
CA GLU A 96 20.47 15.56 -63.82
C GLU A 96 21.08 15.00 -62.53
N ARG A 97 22.36 14.60 -62.55
CA ARG A 97 23.06 14.08 -61.35
C ARG A 97 23.18 15.14 -60.25
N LEU A 98 23.43 16.40 -60.60
CA LEU A 98 23.54 17.50 -59.63
C LEU A 98 22.19 17.89 -59.02
N GLU A 99 21.12 17.90 -59.81
CA GLU A 99 19.77 18.17 -59.31
C GLU A 99 19.27 17.02 -58.42
N GLU A 100 19.53 15.77 -58.81
CA GLU A 100 19.24 14.59 -57.99
C GLU A 100 19.98 14.63 -56.64
N LEU A 101 21.28 14.96 -56.66
CA LEU A 101 22.06 15.15 -55.43
C LEU A 101 21.43 16.18 -54.51
N LYS A 102 21.09 17.36 -55.05
CA LYS A 102 20.50 18.46 -54.28
C LYS A 102 19.19 18.04 -53.61
N GLN A 103 18.32 17.35 -54.34
CA GLN A 103 17.05 16.87 -53.80
C GLN A 103 17.25 15.83 -52.69
N LEU A 104 18.17 14.87 -52.89
CA LEU A 104 18.48 13.85 -51.91
C LEU A 104 19.13 14.44 -50.65
N GLN A 105 20.06 15.39 -50.80
CA GLN A 105 20.67 16.09 -49.66
C GLN A 105 19.65 16.88 -48.86
N GLN A 106 18.73 17.59 -49.49
CA GLN A 106 17.65 18.29 -48.79
C GLN A 106 16.73 17.35 -48.02
N GLN A 107 16.42 16.19 -48.59
CA GLN A 107 15.63 15.15 -47.90
C GLN A 107 16.40 14.56 -46.72
N ASP A 108 17.68 14.24 -46.91
CA ASP A 108 18.55 13.68 -45.88
C ASP A 108 18.73 14.67 -44.72
N GLU A 109 19.06 15.92 -45.00
CA GLU A 109 19.21 16.99 -43.98
C GLU A 109 17.97 17.13 -43.13
N LYS A 110 16.78 17.11 -43.75
CA LYS A 110 15.52 17.18 -43.02
C LYS A 110 15.30 15.96 -42.13
N LEU A 111 15.50 14.75 -42.66
CA LEU A 111 15.33 13.51 -41.88
C LEU A 111 16.33 13.43 -40.72
N CYS A 112 17.59 13.79 -40.98
CA CYS A 112 18.66 13.81 -39.98
C CYS A 112 18.43 14.87 -38.89
N ALA A 113 17.89 16.03 -39.23
CA ALA A 113 17.48 17.04 -38.24
C ALA A 113 16.39 16.50 -37.30
N GLU A 114 15.39 15.79 -37.83
CA GLU A 114 14.30 15.20 -37.04
C GLU A 114 14.75 13.98 -36.21
N LEU A 115 15.68 13.19 -36.74
CA LEU A 115 16.23 12.01 -36.05
C LEU A 115 17.41 12.32 -35.12
N PHE A 116 17.92 13.56 -35.15
CA PHE A 116 19.14 14.02 -34.47
C PHE A 116 20.37 13.20 -34.84
N VAL A 117 20.58 12.97 -36.14
CA VAL A 117 21.73 12.25 -36.70
C VAL A 117 22.47 13.15 -37.70
N THR A 118 23.72 12.84 -37.99
CA THR A 118 24.52 13.57 -38.99
C THR A 118 24.11 13.17 -40.41
N PRO A 119 23.88 14.13 -41.32
CA PRO A 119 23.65 13.88 -42.74
C PRO A 119 24.78 13.09 -43.41
N TYR A 120 24.45 12.38 -44.49
CA TYR A 120 25.40 11.68 -45.34
C TYR A 120 26.26 12.69 -46.11
N TYR A 121 27.59 12.53 -46.03
CA TYR A 121 28.53 13.47 -46.61
C TYR A 121 28.93 13.11 -48.05
N ILE A 122 28.74 14.04 -48.98
CA ILE A 122 29.30 14.00 -50.32
C ILE A 122 30.19 15.23 -50.50
N PRO A 123 31.45 15.09 -50.96
CA PRO A 123 32.36 16.22 -51.15
C PRO A 123 31.76 17.32 -52.03
N THR A 124 31.82 18.55 -51.53
CA THR A 124 31.32 19.72 -52.25
C THR A 124 32.22 20.06 -53.44
N GLY A 125 31.62 20.39 -54.59
CA GLY A 125 32.36 20.81 -55.79
C GLY A 125 32.74 19.69 -56.76
N SER A 126 32.49 18.41 -56.42
CA SER A 126 32.61 17.28 -57.35
C SER A 126 31.24 16.82 -57.86
N ILE A 127 31.18 16.34 -59.11
CA ILE A 127 29.96 15.70 -59.64
C ILE A 127 29.87 14.30 -59.03
N PRO A 128 28.73 13.92 -58.42
CA PRO A 128 28.61 12.60 -57.82
C PRO A 128 28.59 11.50 -58.90
N SER A 129 29.19 10.36 -58.57
CA SER A 129 29.05 9.16 -59.38
C SER A 129 27.64 8.55 -59.22
N ARG A 130 27.23 7.71 -60.18
CA ARG A 130 25.96 6.98 -60.09
C ARG A 130 25.87 6.11 -58.82
N LEU A 131 27.00 5.53 -58.40
CA LEU A 131 27.07 4.73 -57.18
C LEU A 131 26.84 5.59 -55.93
N GLN A 132 27.47 6.76 -55.84
CA GLN A 132 27.29 7.67 -54.69
C GLN A 132 25.84 8.16 -54.57
N LEU A 133 25.18 8.44 -55.70
CA LEU A 133 23.76 8.80 -55.71
C LEU A 133 22.88 7.65 -55.23
N GLU A 134 23.19 6.41 -55.62
CA GLU A 134 22.45 5.22 -55.18
C GLU A 134 22.66 4.95 -53.68
N GLU A 135 23.88 5.09 -53.19
CA GLU A 135 24.18 4.99 -51.76
C GLU A 135 23.43 6.04 -50.93
N LEU A 136 23.35 7.28 -51.43
CA LEU A 136 22.59 8.34 -50.76
C LEU A 136 21.08 8.06 -50.80
N LYS A 137 20.53 7.57 -51.91
CA LYS A 137 19.12 7.13 -51.98
C LYS A 137 18.81 6.05 -50.97
N GLU A 138 19.67 5.05 -50.88
CA GLU A 138 19.54 3.95 -49.93
C GLU A 138 19.59 4.49 -48.49
N HIS A 139 20.52 5.41 -48.21
CA HIS A 139 20.60 6.08 -46.90
C HIS A 139 19.30 6.82 -46.55
N VAL A 140 18.78 7.65 -47.46
CA VAL A 140 17.52 8.39 -47.27
C VAL A 140 16.36 7.42 -47.03
N ARG A 141 16.28 6.31 -47.78
CA ARG A 141 15.27 5.27 -47.58
C ARG A 141 15.35 4.67 -46.18
N MET A 142 16.54 4.25 -45.77
CA MET A 142 16.80 3.68 -44.46
C MET A 142 16.43 4.65 -43.33
N ARG A 143 16.76 5.93 -43.46
CA ARG A 143 16.40 6.98 -42.47
C ARG A 143 14.91 7.24 -42.43
N SER A 144 14.24 7.28 -43.57
CA SER A 144 12.78 7.40 -43.65
C SER A 144 12.10 6.24 -42.93
N ASP A 145 12.56 5.01 -43.14
CA ASP A 145 11.96 3.83 -42.51
C ASP A 145 12.26 3.75 -41.00
N GLU A 146 13.46 4.12 -40.59
CA GLU A 146 13.82 4.27 -39.17
C GLU A 146 12.93 5.32 -38.47
N LYS A 147 12.68 6.47 -39.10
CA LYS A 147 11.76 7.49 -38.57
C LYS A 147 10.35 6.93 -38.38
N LYS A 148 9.82 6.20 -39.37
CA LYS A 148 8.47 5.59 -39.27
C LYS A 148 8.42 4.59 -38.11
N GLN A 149 9.41 3.71 -37.99
CA GLN A 149 9.48 2.73 -36.90
C GLN A 149 9.55 3.40 -35.53
N ARG A 150 10.41 4.41 -35.37
CA ARG A 150 10.53 5.16 -34.12
C ARG A 150 9.24 5.89 -33.75
N LEU A 151 8.55 6.47 -34.74
CA LEU A 151 7.27 7.14 -34.54
C LEU A 151 6.18 6.15 -34.08
N GLU A 152 6.10 4.98 -34.70
CA GLU A 152 5.15 3.93 -34.31
C GLU A 152 5.38 3.47 -32.85
N VAL A 153 6.63 3.21 -32.50
CA VAL A 153 7.02 2.85 -31.12
C VAL A 153 6.67 3.98 -30.15
N PHE A 154 6.98 5.23 -30.49
CA PHE A 154 6.65 6.39 -29.66
C PHE A 154 5.15 6.51 -29.42
N LEU A 155 4.32 6.42 -30.46
CA LEU A 155 2.85 6.52 -30.34
C LEU A 155 2.28 5.40 -29.47
N LYS A 156 2.82 4.18 -29.61
CA LYS A 156 2.44 3.05 -28.75
C LYS A 156 2.78 3.34 -27.28
N LEU A 157 4.01 3.72 -26.98
CA LEU A 157 4.45 4.04 -25.62
C LEU A 157 3.64 5.21 -25.03
N ARG A 158 3.36 6.25 -25.81
CA ARG A 158 2.55 7.40 -25.40
C ARG A 158 1.15 6.96 -24.95
N ASN A 159 0.52 6.06 -25.70
CA ASN A 159 -0.79 5.53 -25.35
C ASN A 159 -0.76 4.66 -24.09
N GLU A 160 0.27 3.81 -23.94
CA GLU A 160 0.46 2.99 -22.72
C GLU A 160 0.67 3.88 -21.47
N ILE A 161 1.49 4.93 -21.58
CA ILE A 161 1.70 5.89 -20.49
C ILE A 161 0.38 6.59 -20.13
N ARG A 162 -0.38 7.07 -21.13
CA ARG A 162 -1.68 7.73 -20.90
C ARG A 162 -2.64 6.78 -20.17
N GLN A 163 -2.76 5.55 -20.64
CA GLN A 163 -3.60 4.53 -20.01
C GLN A 163 -3.18 4.25 -18.56
N TYR A 164 -1.89 4.04 -18.30
CA TYR A 164 -1.42 3.77 -16.94
C TYR A 164 -1.64 4.96 -16.01
N ASN A 165 -1.41 6.19 -16.50
CA ASN A 165 -1.64 7.40 -15.72
C ASN A 165 -3.11 7.55 -15.32
N GLU A 166 -4.04 7.27 -16.23
CA GLU A 166 -5.48 7.25 -15.94
C GLU A 166 -5.86 6.16 -14.93
N GLU A 167 -5.35 4.94 -15.12
CA GLU A 167 -5.68 3.80 -14.26
C GLU A 167 -5.16 3.92 -12.83
N ILE A 168 -3.97 4.48 -12.64
CA ILE A 168 -3.34 4.62 -11.32
C ILE A 168 -3.49 6.02 -10.72
N GLY A 169 -4.09 6.97 -11.45
CA GLY A 169 -4.21 8.37 -11.07
C GLY A 169 -2.85 9.07 -10.94
N HIS A 170 -1.84 8.67 -11.74
CA HIS A 170 -0.53 9.31 -11.73
C HIS A 170 -0.56 10.60 -12.55
N THR A 171 -0.06 11.68 -11.95
CA THR A 171 0.12 12.96 -12.63
C THR A 171 1.54 13.05 -13.17
N PRO A 172 1.73 13.34 -14.47
CA PRO A 172 3.05 13.54 -15.07
C PRO A 172 3.91 14.53 -14.29
N ASP A 173 5.06 14.10 -13.81
CA ASP A 173 5.96 14.92 -12.97
C ASP A 173 7.21 15.36 -13.75
N SER A 174 7.83 14.44 -14.47
CA SER A 174 9.02 14.63 -15.30
C SER A 174 8.75 15.55 -16.50
N THR A 175 9.78 16.31 -16.91
CA THR A 175 9.75 17.09 -18.15
C THR A 175 9.53 16.18 -19.36
N LEU A 176 10.20 15.03 -19.40
CA LEU A 176 10.05 14.02 -20.46
C LEU A 176 8.59 13.55 -20.59
N GLU A 177 7.91 13.31 -19.47
CA GLU A 177 6.51 12.87 -19.46
C GLU A 177 5.58 13.94 -20.01
N LYS A 178 5.80 15.18 -19.59
CA LYS A 178 5.01 16.34 -20.04
C LYS A 178 5.20 16.58 -21.54
N GLU A 179 6.45 16.58 -22.01
CA GLU A 179 6.79 16.74 -23.42
C GLU A 179 6.21 15.59 -24.27
N ALA A 180 6.35 14.34 -23.83
CA ALA A 180 5.86 13.18 -24.58
C ALA A 180 4.32 13.10 -24.63
N LEU A 181 3.64 13.62 -23.59
CA LEU A 181 2.18 13.60 -23.51
C LEU A 181 1.53 14.87 -24.08
N SER A 182 2.29 15.93 -24.34
CA SER A 182 1.75 17.18 -24.88
C SER A 182 1.12 16.98 -26.27
N ASP A 183 0.10 17.77 -26.55
CA ASP A 183 -0.57 17.85 -27.87
C ASP A 183 -0.03 19.03 -28.71
N ASP A 184 1.04 19.68 -28.27
CA ASP A 184 1.63 20.83 -28.96
C ASP A 184 2.13 20.50 -30.38
N GLU A 185 2.19 21.53 -31.23
CA GLU A 185 2.67 21.47 -32.62
C GLU A 185 4.15 21.09 -32.75
N GLU A 186 4.94 21.20 -31.68
CA GLU A 186 6.36 20.84 -31.70
C GLU A 186 6.54 19.32 -31.63
N PRO A 187 7.15 18.69 -32.66
CA PRO A 187 7.31 17.25 -32.70
C PRO A 187 8.27 16.79 -31.60
N PHE A 188 7.83 15.81 -30.80
CA PHE A 188 8.69 15.16 -29.81
C PHE A 188 9.97 14.61 -30.47
N CYS A 189 11.12 14.86 -29.84
CA CYS A 189 12.42 14.46 -30.36
C CYS A 189 12.56 12.92 -30.36
N LEU A 190 12.47 12.29 -31.53
CA LEU A 190 12.52 10.83 -31.74
C LEU A 190 13.94 10.24 -31.67
N THR A 191 14.72 10.64 -30.66
CA THR A 191 16.05 10.08 -30.42
C THR A 191 15.94 8.70 -29.77
N ASN A 192 16.92 7.81 -30.02
CA ASN A 192 16.96 6.49 -29.36
C ASN A 192 16.95 6.61 -27.82
N LYS A 193 17.71 7.59 -27.28
CA LYS A 193 17.76 7.84 -25.83
C LYS A 193 16.39 8.20 -25.26
N ASN A 194 15.60 9.02 -25.97
CA ASN A 194 14.26 9.40 -25.52
C ASN A 194 13.29 8.21 -25.58
N ILE A 195 13.37 7.39 -26.63
CA ILE A 195 12.54 6.18 -26.74
C ILE A 195 12.87 5.18 -25.62
N GLU A 196 14.15 4.94 -25.34
CA GLU A 196 14.60 4.09 -24.22
C GLU A 196 14.15 4.64 -22.86
N ALA A 197 14.19 5.96 -22.68
CA ALA A 197 13.69 6.61 -21.47
C ALA A 197 12.17 6.44 -21.30
N LEU A 198 11.39 6.53 -22.39
CA LEU A 198 9.95 6.27 -22.37
C LEU A 198 9.62 4.79 -22.10
N GLN A 199 10.38 3.85 -22.65
CA GLN A 199 10.24 2.42 -22.32
C GLN A 199 10.52 2.16 -20.84
N THR A 200 11.57 2.79 -20.30
CA THR A 200 11.90 2.69 -18.88
C THR A 200 10.78 3.25 -18.01
N LEU A 201 10.16 4.35 -18.44
CA LEU A 201 9.01 4.94 -17.77
C LEU A 201 7.79 4.01 -17.80
N VAL A 202 7.44 3.44 -18.96
CA VAL A 202 6.35 2.46 -19.08
C VAL A 202 6.55 1.31 -18.09
N ASN A 203 7.77 0.75 -18.00
CA ASN A 203 8.09 -0.30 -17.04
C ASN A 203 7.88 0.17 -15.58
N LYS A 204 8.28 1.40 -15.24
CA LYS A 204 8.06 1.97 -13.89
C LYS A 204 6.56 2.13 -13.58
N LEU A 205 5.77 2.63 -14.52
CA LEU A 205 4.33 2.79 -14.35
C LEU A 205 3.62 1.43 -14.23
N GLN A 206 4.06 0.42 -14.99
CA GLN A 206 3.56 -0.94 -14.88
C GLN A 206 3.84 -1.54 -13.48
N LEU A 207 5.06 -1.40 -12.97
CA LEU A 207 5.41 -1.85 -11.62
C LEU A 207 4.56 -1.13 -10.55
N LYS A 208 4.34 0.17 -10.71
CA LYS A 208 3.48 0.97 -9.82
C LYS A 208 2.02 0.47 -9.88
N LYS A 209 1.51 0.18 -11.08
CA LYS A 209 0.17 -0.41 -11.28
C LYS A 209 0.03 -1.75 -10.57
N GLU A 210 1.00 -2.65 -10.74
CA GLU A 210 1.01 -3.97 -10.08
C GLU A 210 1.02 -3.82 -8.55
N SER A 211 1.81 -2.89 -8.01
CA SER A 211 1.82 -2.57 -6.58
C SER A 211 0.47 -2.04 -6.08
N VAL A 212 -0.17 -1.12 -6.81
CA VAL A 212 -1.51 -0.58 -6.48
C VAL A 212 -2.57 -1.68 -6.54
N ILE A 213 -2.52 -2.56 -7.53
CA ILE A 213 -3.46 -3.69 -7.63
C ILE A 213 -3.26 -4.67 -6.47
N SER A 214 -2.02 -5.03 -6.16
CA SER A 214 -1.70 -5.96 -5.06
C SER A 214 -2.13 -5.41 -3.70
N THR A 215 -1.82 -4.14 -3.41
CA THR A 215 -2.26 -3.48 -2.17
C THR A 215 -3.79 -3.41 -2.08
N ARG A 216 -4.47 -3.11 -3.19
CA ARG A 216 -5.94 -3.12 -3.27
C ARG A 216 -6.52 -4.51 -3.00
N GLU A 217 -5.93 -5.57 -3.53
CA GLU A 217 -6.36 -6.95 -3.30
C GLU A 217 -6.14 -7.38 -1.85
N ALA A 218 -4.98 -7.06 -1.27
CA ALA A 218 -4.70 -7.32 0.14
C ALA A 218 -5.70 -6.61 1.07
N LEU A 219 -6.08 -5.37 0.77
CA LEU A 219 -7.10 -4.65 1.53
C LEU A 219 -8.49 -5.28 1.37
N LYS A 220 -8.87 -5.71 0.16
CA LYS A 220 -10.13 -6.45 -0.06
C LYS A 220 -10.16 -7.74 0.74
N GLU A 221 -9.04 -8.45 0.83
CA GLU A 221 -8.97 -9.69 1.61
C GLU A 221 -9.11 -9.42 3.11
N LYS A 222 -8.46 -8.37 3.64
CA LYS A 222 -8.69 -7.92 5.03
C LYS A 222 -10.16 -7.62 5.31
N VAL A 223 -10.83 -6.93 4.40
CA VAL A 223 -12.28 -6.64 4.51
C VAL A 223 -13.12 -7.92 4.51
N ARG A 224 -12.81 -8.89 3.63
CA ARG A 224 -13.50 -10.19 3.62
C ARG A 224 -13.32 -10.95 4.93
N LEU A 225 -12.11 -10.96 5.48
CA LEU A 225 -11.84 -11.60 6.78
C LEU A 225 -12.65 -10.93 7.90
N LEU A 226 -12.75 -9.59 7.90
CA LEU A 226 -13.61 -8.87 8.86
C LEU A 226 -15.09 -9.20 8.68
N TRP A 227 -15.59 -9.27 7.44
CA TRP A 227 -16.97 -9.70 7.18
C TRP A 227 -17.26 -11.10 7.71
N ASN A 228 -16.34 -12.05 7.50
CA ASN A 228 -16.48 -13.42 7.99
C ASN A 228 -16.50 -13.47 9.53
N ARG A 229 -15.60 -12.72 10.19
CA ARG A 229 -15.53 -12.66 11.66
C ARG A 229 -16.77 -11.99 12.28
N LEU A 230 -17.26 -10.92 11.67
CA LEU A 230 -18.43 -10.17 12.13
C LEU A 230 -19.77 -10.83 11.73
N ARG A 231 -19.73 -11.94 10.97
CA ARG A 231 -20.91 -12.57 10.36
C ARG A 231 -21.76 -11.56 9.61
N TRP A 232 -21.11 -10.72 8.81
CA TRP A 232 -21.76 -9.61 8.11
C TRP A 232 -22.77 -10.15 7.08
N PRO A 233 -24.04 -9.66 7.07
CA PRO A 233 -25.06 -10.13 6.13
C PRO A 233 -24.64 -9.94 4.67
N VAL A 234 -24.93 -10.93 3.81
CA VAL A 234 -24.52 -10.96 2.40
C VAL A 234 -25.12 -9.76 1.63
N GLU A 235 -26.32 -9.34 1.99
CA GLU A 235 -27.02 -8.19 1.41
C GLU A 235 -26.24 -6.89 1.65
N LYS A 236 -25.64 -6.74 2.83
CA LYS A 236 -24.80 -5.58 3.17
C LYS A 236 -23.40 -5.69 2.55
N GLN A 237 -22.90 -6.91 2.29
CA GLN A 237 -21.65 -7.10 1.55
C GLN A 237 -21.77 -6.62 0.11
N GLU A 238 -22.88 -6.92 -0.57
CA GLU A 238 -23.15 -6.43 -1.93
C GLU A 238 -23.25 -4.90 -1.99
N GLN A 239 -23.88 -4.28 -0.98
CA GLN A 239 -23.95 -2.83 -0.88
C GLN A 239 -22.56 -2.19 -0.66
N CYS A 240 -21.68 -2.83 0.12
CA CYS A 240 -20.29 -2.40 0.27
C CYS A 240 -19.44 -2.62 -1.00
N LYS A 241 -19.66 -3.70 -1.77
CA LYS A 241 -18.99 -3.92 -3.07
C LYS A 241 -19.26 -2.77 -4.05
N MET A 242 -20.46 -2.18 -4.01
CA MET A 242 -20.81 -1.02 -4.84
C MET A 242 -20.13 0.27 -4.35
N ASN A 243 -19.98 0.47 -3.04
CA ASN A 243 -19.30 1.63 -2.43
C ASN A 243 -17.76 1.58 -2.45
N ILE A 244 -17.17 0.40 -2.67
CA ILE A 244 -15.71 0.17 -2.74
C ILE A 244 -15.03 0.95 -3.90
N LYS A 245 -15.79 1.55 -4.83
CA LYS A 245 -15.25 2.44 -5.87
C LYS A 245 -14.59 3.70 -5.32
N GLY A 246 -14.92 4.15 -4.10
CA GLY A 246 -14.40 5.40 -3.51
C GLY A 246 -13.15 5.24 -2.66
N SER A 247 -13.14 4.30 -1.70
CA SER A 247 -11.98 4.09 -0.81
C SER A 247 -12.13 2.82 0.05
N ILE A 248 -11.47 1.72 -0.32
CA ILE A 248 -11.48 0.47 0.47
C ILE A 248 -10.95 0.71 1.89
N THR A 249 -10.04 1.67 2.06
CA THR A 249 -9.47 2.03 3.37
C THR A 249 -10.52 2.62 4.31
N GLN A 250 -11.45 3.43 3.82
CA GLN A 250 -12.55 3.96 4.64
C GLN A 250 -13.50 2.87 5.11
N GLU A 251 -13.85 1.92 4.25
CA GLU A 251 -14.71 0.79 4.65
C GLU A 251 -14.00 -0.13 5.66
N LEU A 252 -12.68 -0.32 5.51
CA LEU A 252 -11.89 -1.08 6.47
C LEU A 252 -11.90 -0.41 7.85
N LEU A 253 -11.67 0.91 7.92
CA LEU A 253 -11.76 1.68 9.17
C LEU A 253 -13.15 1.55 9.82
N ARG A 254 -14.22 1.64 9.01
CA ARG A 254 -15.59 1.50 9.50
C ARG A 254 -15.85 0.12 10.10
N LEU A 255 -15.36 -0.94 9.45
CA LEU A 255 -15.52 -2.32 9.92
C LEU A 255 -14.68 -2.62 11.16
N GLU A 256 -13.49 -2.05 11.28
CA GLU A 256 -12.66 -2.15 12.48
C GLU A 256 -13.30 -1.46 13.68
N GLU A 257 -13.88 -0.27 13.49
CA GLU A 257 -14.61 0.43 14.56
C GLU A 257 -15.83 -0.37 15.01
N LEU A 258 -16.57 -0.95 14.06
CA LEU A 258 -17.72 -1.78 14.38
C LEU A 258 -17.33 -3.08 15.11
N LYS A 259 -16.18 -3.67 14.75
CA LYS A 259 -15.60 -4.79 15.50
C LYS A 259 -15.33 -4.38 16.96
N LYS A 260 -14.73 -3.21 17.17
CA LYS A 260 -14.45 -2.67 18.50
C LYS A 260 -15.73 -2.40 19.30
N GLU A 261 -16.76 -1.86 18.66
CA GLU A 261 -18.07 -1.63 19.28
C GLU A 261 -18.77 -2.95 19.67
N ASN A 262 -18.71 -3.96 18.80
CA ASN A 262 -19.22 -5.29 19.11
C ASN A 262 -18.47 -5.93 20.29
N LEU A 263 -17.13 -5.84 20.31
CA LEU A 263 -16.31 -6.33 21.43
C LEU A 263 -16.65 -5.61 22.73
N LYS A 264 -16.86 -4.28 22.69
CA LYS A 264 -17.33 -3.50 23.84
C LYS A 264 -18.66 -4.03 24.39
N GLY A 265 -19.61 -4.32 23.51
CA GLY A 265 -20.91 -4.90 23.90
C GLY A 265 -20.78 -6.29 24.53
N VAL A 266 -19.92 -7.16 23.99
CA VAL A 266 -19.68 -8.50 24.53
C VAL A 266 -18.95 -8.44 25.87
N ILE A 267 -17.82 -7.71 25.95
CA ILE A 267 -17.04 -7.53 27.18
C ILE A 267 -17.90 -6.90 28.27
N GLY A 268 -18.77 -5.94 27.94
CA GLY A 268 -19.74 -5.37 28.89
C GLY A 268 -20.66 -6.42 29.50
N LYS A 269 -21.15 -7.40 28.72
CA LYS A 269 -21.95 -8.52 29.24
C LYS A 269 -21.12 -9.47 30.10
N VAL A 270 -19.89 -9.78 29.70
CA VAL A 270 -18.98 -10.64 30.49
C VAL A 270 -18.62 -9.96 31.82
N ARG A 271 -18.39 -8.64 31.84
CA ARG A 271 -18.20 -7.85 33.07
C ARG A 271 -19.41 -7.90 34.00
N GLN A 272 -20.63 -7.78 33.47
CA GLN A 272 -21.86 -7.94 34.26
C GLN A 272 -21.99 -9.34 34.84
N GLU A 273 -21.65 -10.37 34.07
CA GLU A 273 -21.61 -11.75 34.57
C GLU A 273 -20.55 -11.94 35.66
N LEU A 274 -19.36 -11.37 35.47
CA LEU A 274 -18.28 -11.40 36.45
C LEU A 274 -18.71 -10.74 37.77
N ASP A 275 -19.38 -9.58 37.70
CA ASP A 275 -19.95 -8.92 38.88
C ASP A 275 -20.98 -9.77 39.63
N LEU A 276 -21.83 -10.48 38.88
CA LEU A 276 -22.80 -11.41 39.46
C LEU A 276 -22.09 -12.54 40.23
N TYR A 277 -21.05 -13.14 39.64
CA TYR A 277 -20.30 -14.21 40.28
C TYR A 277 -19.44 -13.72 41.45
N TRP A 278 -18.83 -12.54 41.36
CA TRP A 278 -18.18 -11.92 42.51
C TRP A 278 -19.16 -11.65 43.66
N GLY A 279 -20.39 -11.26 43.35
CA GLY A 279 -21.46 -11.13 44.35
C GLY A 279 -21.82 -12.46 45.01
N LYS A 280 -21.97 -13.53 44.21
CA LYS A 280 -22.26 -14.90 44.70
C LYS A 280 -21.13 -15.47 45.55
N CYS A 281 -19.88 -15.20 45.19
CA CYS A 281 -18.70 -15.63 45.93
C CYS A 281 -18.33 -14.69 47.09
N LEU A 282 -19.12 -13.64 47.34
CA LEU A 282 -18.94 -12.68 48.43
C LEU A 282 -17.56 -11.99 48.43
N TYR A 283 -17.04 -11.68 47.24
CA TYR A 283 -15.74 -11.00 47.07
C TYR A 283 -15.73 -9.60 47.72
N SER A 284 -14.57 -9.18 48.23
CA SER A 284 -14.34 -7.82 48.71
C SER A 284 -14.10 -6.84 47.56
N THR A 285 -14.22 -5.55 47.83
CA THR A 285 -13.87 -4.48 46.87
C THR A 285 -12.40 -4.53 46.47
N GLU A 286 -11.50 -4.87 47.39
CA GLU A 286 -10.07 -5.02 47.13
C GLU A 286 -9.80 -6.22 46.19
N GLN A 287 -10.46 -7.35 46.42
CA GLN A 287 -10.34 -8.54 45.57
C GLN A 287 -10.87 -8.30 44.15
N LYS A 288 -11.95 -7.54 44.01
CA LYS A 288 -12.44 -7.09 42.69
C LYS A 288 -11.42 -6.17 42.00
N SER A 289 -10.84 -5.23 42.75
CA SER A 289 -9.88 -4.26 42.19
C SER A 289 -8.55 -4.88 41.75
N ALA A 290 -8.19 -6.06 42.26
CA ALA A 290 -6.99 -6.79 41.84
C ALA A 290 -7.06 -7.25 40.38
N PHE A 291 -8.26 -7.46 39.82
CA PHE A 291 -8.44 -7.78 38.40
C PHE A 291 -8.47 -6.49 37.55
N HIS A 292 -7.28 -5.96 37.27
CA HIS A 292 -7.07 -4.74 36.50
C HIS A 292 -7.75 -4.72 35.11
N PRO A 293 -7.81 -5.83 34.33
CA PRO A 293 -8.47 -5.83 33.02
C PRO A 293 -9.96 -5.43 33.05
N TYR A 294 -10.62 -5.49 34.22
CA TYR A 294 -12.00 -5.02 34.39
C TYR A 294 -12.18 -3.52 34.09
N TYR A 295 -11.15 -2.70 34.28
CA TYR A 295 -11.21 -1.25 34.08
C TYR A 295 -10.59 -0.79 32.76
N ASP A 296 -10.15 -1.72 31.91
CA ASP A 296 -9.55 -1.38 30.62
C ASP A 296 -10.62 -1.01 29.58
N ASP A 297 -10.49 0.14 28.93
CA ASP A 297 -11.40 0.59 27.86
C ASP A 297 -10.88 0.25 26.45
N ASN A 298 -9.75 -0.44 26.35
CA ASN A 298 -9.21 -0.92 25.09
C ASN A 298 -9.82 -2.28 24.70
N PHE A 299 -11.00 -2.24 24.07
CA PHE A 299 -11.76 -3.43 23.68
C PHE A 299 -11.08 -4.24 22.54
N THR A 300 -10.21 -5.18 22.93
CA THR A 300 -9.52 -6.12 22.05
C THR A 300 -10.04 -7.55 22.24
N GLU A 301 -9.71 -8.46 21.31
CA GLU A 301 -10.01 -9.90 21.45
C GLU A 301 -9.27 -10.49 22.68
N ASP A 302 -8.04 -10.05 22.94
CA ASP A 302 -7.27 -10.49 24.11
C ASP A 302 -7.92 -10.06 25.43
N LEU A 303 -8.47 -8.84 25.47
CA LEU A 303 -9.21 -8.37 26.64
C LEU A 303 -10.45 -9.23 26.89
N LEU A 304 -11.18 -9.61 25.85
CA LEU A 304 -12.33 -10.52 25.98
C LEU A 304 -11.91 -11.88 26.53
N ASN A 305 -10.83 -12.47 26.01
CA ASN A 305 -10.31 -13.76 26.49
C ASN A 305 -9.95 -13.70 27.99
N GLN A 306 -9.28 -12.64 28.44
CA GLN A 306 -8.97 -12.46 29.87
C GLN A 306 -10.23 -12.40 30.75
N HIS A 307 -11.31 -11.77 30.28
CA HIS A 307 -12.58 -11.70 31.00
C HIS A 307 -13.28 -13.07 31.03
N ASP A 308 -13.30 -13.80 29.91
CA ASP A 308 -13.89 -15.14 29.84
C ASP A 308 -13.16 -16.13 30.75
N GLU A 309 -11.83 -16.07 30.80
CA GLU A 309 -11.00 -16.88 31.72
C GLU A 309 -11.31 -16.59 33.18
N GLU A 310 -11.39 -15.31 33.57
CA GLU A 310 -11.70 -14.95 34.95
C GLU A 310 -13.14 -15.33 35.32
N VAL A 311 -14.12 -15.16 34.41
CA VAL A 311 -15.50 -15.64 34.62
C VAL A 311 -15.53 -17.16 34.79
N MET A 312 -14.81 -17.91 33.97
CA MET A 312 -14.73 -19.37 34.08
C MET A 312 -14.10 -19.82 35.40
N LYS A 313 -13.02 -19.16 35.82
CA LYS A 313 -12.39 -19.38 37.13
C LYS A 313 -13.36 -19.08 38.28
N MET A 314 -14.13 -17.99 38.20
CA MET A 314 -15.14 -17.65 39.21
C MET A 314 -16.30 -18.64 39.23
N LYS A 315 -16.76 -19.11 38.07
CA LYS A 315 -17.78 -20.15 37.96
C LYS A 315 -17.34 -21.46 38.63
N LEU A 316 -16.11 -21.90 38.35
CA LEU A 316 -15.55 -23.12 38.90
C LEU A 316 -15.36 -23.01 40.42
N LEU A 317 -14.88 -21.85 40.91
CA LEU A 317 -14.80 -21.58 42.33
C LEU A 317 -16.18 -21.60 43.02
N TYR A 318 -17.18 -20.98 42.38
CA TYR A 318 -18.55 -20.96 42.89
C TYR A 318 -19.14 -22.36 42.97
N GLU A 319 -19.02 -23.17 41.91
CA GLU A 319 -19.54 -24.53 41.91
C GLU A 319 -18.87 -25.43 42.95
N LYS A 320 -17.53 -25.37 43.04
CA LYS A 320 -16.76 -26.14 44.03
C LYS A 320 -17.18 -25.81 45.47
N ASN A 321 -17.47 -24.53 45.75
CA ASN A 321 -17.76 -24.04 47.09
C ASN A 321 -19.26 -23.77 47.33
N LYS A 322 -20.14 -24.20 46.41
CA LYS A 322 -21.58 -23.87 46.43
C LYS A 322 -22.25 -24.26 47.74
N ALA A 323 -21.95 -25.45 48.25
CA ALA A 323 -22.50 -25.95 49.51
C ALA A 323 -22.11 -25.07 50.71
N LEU A 324 -20.89 -24.50 50.71
CA LEU A 324 -20.43 -23.56 51.73
C LEU A 324 -21.22 -22.25 51.63
N TYR A 325 -21.33 -21.67 50.44
CA TYR A 325 -22.08 -20.43 50.23
C TYR A 325 -23.57 -20.57 50.60
N ASP A 326 -24.21 -21.67 50.23
CA ASP A 326 -25.61 -21.96 50.60
C ASP A 326 -25.76 -22.13 52.12
N GLY A 327 -24.79 -22.78 52.76
CA GLY A 327 -24.75 -22.91 54.22
C GLY A 327 -24.61 -21.56 54.92
N ILE A 328 -23.71 -20.70 54.43
CA ILE A 328 -23.50 -19.33 54.93
C ILE A 328 -24.77 -18.50 54.78
N ALA A 329 -25.42 -18.52 53.61
CA ALA A 329 -26.66 -17.80 53.37
C ALA A 329 -27.79 -18.27 54.31
N LYS A 330 -27.91 -19.58 54.53
CA LYS A 330 -28.86 -20.16 55.50
C LYS A 330 -28.54 -19.73 56.93
N TRP A 331 -27.27 -19.70 57.32
CA TRP A 331 -26.86 -19.25 58.64
C TRP A 331 -27.13 -17.76 58.84
N GLU A 332 -26.79 -16.90 57.88
CA GLU A 332 -27.10 -15.47 57.95
C GLU A 332 -28.61 -15.19 58.01
N ALA A 333 -29.42 -15.92 57.24
CA ALA A 333 -30.87 -15.79 57.31
C ALA A 333 -31.42 -16.22 58.68
N THR A 334 -30.92 -17.32 59.23
CA THR A 334 -31.29 -17.82 60.56
C THR A 334 -30.84 -16.85 61.66
N TRP A 335 -29.65 -16.25 61.52
CA TRP A 335 -29.13 -15.22 62.42
C TRP A 335 -29.99 -13.95 62.39
N LYS A 336 -30.41 -13.49 61.22
CA LYS A 336 -31.34 -12.36 61.09
C LYS A 336 -32.69 -12.64 61.76
N GLN A 337 -33.25 -13.83 61.55
CA GLN A 337 -34.49 -14.26 62.21
C GLN A 337 -34.31 -14.31 63.74
N PHE A 338 -33.18 -14.83 64.22
CA PHE A 338 -32.85 -14.84 65.64
C PHE A 338 -32.79 -13.41 66.22
N MET A 339 -32.10 -12.49 65.54
CA MET A 339 -32.02 -11.08 65.95
C MET A 339 -33.37 -10.37 65.94
N GLU A 340 -34.28 -10.73 65.01
CA GLU A 340 -35.62 -10.17 64.96
C GLU A 340 -36.50 -10.66 66.12
N LEU A 341 -36.39 -11.94 66.49
CA LEU A 341 -37.03 -12.49 67.69
C LEU A 341 -36.46 -11.88 68.97
N GLU A 342 -35.16 -11.62 69.02
CA GLU A 342 -34.51 -10.94 70.14
C GLU A 342 -35.01 -9.51 70.31
N LYS A 343 -35.12 -8.73 69.22
CA LYS A 343 -35.75 -7.39 69.25
C LYS A 343 -37.20 -7.43 69.73
N LYS A 344 -37.98 -8.42 69.26
CA LYS A 344 -39.36 -8.63 69.72
C LYS A 344 -39.42 -8.97 71.21
N SER A 345 -38.41 -9.67 71.74
CA SER A 345 -38.32 -10.05 73.16
C SER A 345 -38.01 -8.87 74.11
N THR A 346 -37.29 -7.86 73.64
CA THR A 346 -36.89 -6.67 74.42
C THR A 346 -37.99 -5.58 74.47
N ASN A 347 -39.10 -5.74 73.73
CA ASN A 347 -40.19 -4.76 73.71
C ASN A 347 -40.99 -4.75 75.04
N PRO A 348 -41.14 -3.60 75.72
CA PRO A 348 -41.85 -3.52 77.01
C PRO A 348 -43.36 -3.80 76.91
N ASN A 349 -44.00 -3.60 75.75
CA ASN A 349 -45.41 -3.94 75.51
C ASN A 349 -45.66 -5.44 75.25
N ARG A 350 -44.62 -6.30 75.32
CA ARG A 350 -44.70 -7.73 75.01
C ARG A 350 -45.59 -8.53 75.98
N LEU A 351 -45.74 -8.05 77.22
CA LEU A 351 -46.51 -8.72 78.28
C LEU A 351 -48.04 -8.60 78.15
N VAL A 352 -48.57 -7.86 77.15
CA VAL A 352 -50.01 -7.57 77.02
C VAL A 352 -50.78 -8.64 76.22
N ASN A 353 -50.16 -9.76 75.85
CA ASN A 353 -50.83 -10.80 75.07
C ASN A 353 -51.36 -11.97 75.93
N ARG A 354 -52.69 -12.06 76.06
CA ARG A 354 -53.40 -13.27 76.52
C ARG A 354 -53.43 -14.30 75.38
N GLY A 355 -52.96 -15.54 75.62
CA GLY A 355 -53.15 -16.66 74.66
C GLY A 355 -51.94 -17.54 74.30
N GLY A 356 -50.86 -17.58 75.09
CA GLY A 356 -49.76 -18.54 74.90
C GLY A 356 -48.76 -18.20 73.78
N THR A 357 -48.87 -17.02 73.17
CA THR A 357 -47.94 -16.50 72.14
C THR A 357 -46.50 -16.39 72.64
N LEU A 358 -46.30 -15.95 73.89
CA LEU A 358 -44.97 -15.87 74.55
C LEU A 358 -44.26 -17.23 74.61
N LEU A 359 -45.00 -18.30 74.90
CA LEU A 359 -44.44 -19.65 74.97
C LEU A 359 -44.11 -20.20 73.58
N LYS A 360 -44.89 -19.82 72.56
CA LYS A 360 -44.59 -20.15 71.16
C LYS A 360 -43.33 -19.42 70.68
N GLU A 361 -43.22 -18.12 70.94
CA GLU A 361 -42.01 -17.33 70.65
C GLU A 361 -40.77 -17.88 71.35
N GLU A 362 -40.87 -18.27 72.62
CA GLU A 362 -39.74 -18.84 73.38
C GLU A 362 -39.33 -20.24 72.87
N ARG A 363 -40.32 -21.06 72.50
CA ARG A 363 -40.07 -22.35 71.84
C ARG A 363 -39.44 -22.17 70.45
N GLU A 364 -39.90 -21.19 69.67
CA GLU A 364 -39.34 -20.84 68.36
C GLU A 364 -37.92 -20.28 68.50
N ARG A 365 -37.66 -19.41 69.46
CA ARG A 365 -36.32 -18.91 69.79
C ARG A 365 -35.38 -20.05 70.18
N SER A 366 -35.83 -20.95 71.06
CA SER A 366 -35.05 -22.13 71.45
C SER A 366 -34.75 -23.06 70.27
N LYS A 367 -35.70 -23.23 69.35
CA LYS A 367 -35.51 -24.01 68.11
C LYS A 367 -34.52 -23.33 67.16
N ILE A 368 -34.66 -22.02 66.93
CA ILE A 368 -33.77 -21.23 66.07
C ILE A 368 -32.36 -21.16 66.67
N HIS A 369 -32.22 -21.01 67.99
CA HIS A 369 -30.92 -21.04 68.67
C HIS A 369 -30.24 -22.41 68.48
N LYS A 370 -30.95 -23.52 68.71
CA LYS A 370 -30.42 -24.87 68.46
C LYS A 370 -30.02 -25.08 67.00
N LEU A 371 -30.85 -24.62 66.06
CA LEU A 371 -30.57 -24.68 64.63
C LEU A 371 -29.34 -23.86 64.25
N LEU A 372 -29.21 -22.66 64.81
CA LEU A 372 -28.10 -21.74 64.57
C LEU A 372 -26.77 -22.26 65.13
N THR A 373 -26.78 -22.87 66.33
CA THR A 373 -25.60 -23.55 66.88
C THR A 373 -25.20 -24.73 65.99
N LYS A 374 -26.15 -25.57 65.58
CA LYS A 374 -25.89 -26.72 64.71
C LYS A 374 -25.35 -26.29 63.34
N LEU A 375 -26.01 -25.33 62.69
CA LEU A 375 -25.54 -24.75 61.42
C LEU A 375 -24.16 -24.10 61.57
N GLY A 376 -23.89 -23.46 62.71
CA GLY A 376 -22.58 -22.87 62.98
C GLY A 376 -21.47 -23.90 63.16
N GLU A 377 -21.74 -25.01 63.85
CA GLU A 377 -20.80 -26.13 64.00
C GLU A 377 -20.56 -26.86 62.68
N ASP A 378 -21.61 -27.08 61.88
CA ASP A 378 -21.52 -27.69 60.56
C ASP A 378 -20.71 -26.80 59.60
N LEU A 379 -20.98 -25.49 59.58
CA LEU A 379 -20.21 -24.52 58.80
C LEU A 379 -18.75 -24.42 59.27
N LYS A 380 -18.51 -24.43 60.58
CA LYS A 380 -17.15 -24.42 61.12
C LYS A 380 -16.34 -25.62 60.63
N ARG A 381 -16.92 -26.83 60.70
CA ARG A 381 -16.26 -28.04 60.20
C ARG A 381 -16.00 -27.98 58.69
N SER A 382 -17.00 -27.56 57.91
CA SER A 382 -16.86 -27.49 56.45
C SER A 382 -15.86 -26.42 56.01
N ILE A 383 -15.81 -25.26 56.69
CA ILE A 383 -14.85 -24.18 56.38
C ILE A 383 -13.44 -24.55 56.81
N GLU A 384 -13.23 -25.15 57.99
CA GLU A 384 -11.90 -25.60 58.42
C GLU A 384 -11.33 -26.70 57.50
N SER A 385 -12.19 -27.60 56.99
CA SER A 385 -11.77 -28.58 55.97
C SER A 385 -11.34 -27.89 54.67
N TRP A 386 -12.14 -26.91 54.23
CA TRP A 386 -11.83 -26.14 53.03
C TRP A 386 -10.54 -25.31 53.15
N GLU A 387 -10.33 -24.63 54.28
CA GLU A 387 -9.12 -23.84 54.54
C GLU A 387 -7.87 -24.73 54.55
N LYS A 388 -7.97 -25.97 55.04
CA LYS A 388 -6.89 -26.97 54.97
C LYS A 388 -6.62 -27.46 53.56
N GLU A 389 -7.67 -27.67 52.76
CA GLU A 389 -7.56 -28.13 51.37
C GLU A 389 -7.04 -27.05 50.42
N GLN A 390 -7.37 -25.78 50.65
CA GLN A 390 -6.97 -24.65 49.80
C GLN A 390 -5.75 -23.89 50.31
N GLY A 391 -5.35 -24.11 51.58
CA GLY A 391 -4.19 -23.45 52.19
C GLY A 391 -4.38 -21.95 52.45
N CYS A 392 -5.61 -21.44 52.37
CA CYS A 392 -5.94 -20.04 52.56
C CYS A 392 -7.23 -19.87 53.37
N ASN A 393 -7.38 -18.72 54.03
CA ASN A 393 -8.55 -18.42 54.86
C ASN A 393 -9.80 -18.23 53.99
N PHE A 394 -10.96 -18.70 54.45
CA PHE A 394 -12.23 -18.49 53.75
C PHE A 394 -12.76 -17.08 54.05
N LEU A 395 -12.49 -16.16 53.13
CA LEU A 395 -12.83 -14.74 53.26
C LEU A 395 -14.23 -14.45 52.70
N ILE A 396 -15.02 -13.71 53.48
CA ILE A 396 -16.31 -13.13 53.10
C ILE A 396 -16.18 -11.61 53.24
N LYS A 397 -16.35 -10.87 52.13
CA LYS A 397 -16.21 -9.41 52.08
C LYS A 397 -14.89 -8.90 52.70
N GLY A 398 -13.83 -9.71 52.63
CA GLY A 398 -12.50 -9.37 53.16
C GLY A 398 -12.23 -9.81 54.61
N GLN A 399 -13.19 -10.44 55.30
CA GLN A 399 -13.02 -10.98 56.66
C GLN A 399 -13.18 -12.50 56.67
N ARG A 400 -12.39 -13.22 57.46
CA ARG A 400 -12.57 -14.67 57.66
C ARG A 400 -13.94 -14.94 58.27
N PHE A 401 -14.73 -15.84 57.66
CA PHE A 401 -16.12 -16.02 58.09
C PHE A 401 -16.26 -16.51 59.54
N LEU A 402 -15.34 -17.35 60.02
CA LEU A 402 -15.36 -17.83 61.41
C LEU A 402 -15.17 -16.67 62.41
N ASP A 403 -14.33 -15.70 62.07
CA ASP A 403 -14.11 -14.51 62.89
C ASP A 403 -15.34 -13.59 62.83
N TYR A 404 -15.97 -13.47 61.67
CA TYR A 404 -17.25 -12.76 61.52
C TYR A 404 -18.36 -13.40 62.36
N MET A 405 -18.52 -14.73 62.31
CA MET A 405 -19.49 -15.45 63.14
C MET A 405 -19.24 -15.23 64.63
N ALA A 406 -17.97 -15.33 65.08
CA ALA A 406 -17.59 -15.11 66.47
C ALA A 406 -17.91 -13.67 66.91
N ASN A 407 -17.55 -12.69 66.09
CA ASN A 407 -17.83 -11.27 66.33
C ASN A 407 -19.35 -10.98 66.41
N GLN A 408 -20.17 -11.59 65.56
CA GLN A 408 -21.63 -11.46 65.64
C GLN A 408 -22.18 -11.97 66.98
N TRP A 409 -21.71 -13.12 67.46
CA TRP A 409 -22.08 -13.66 68.77
C TRP A 409 -21.57 -12.80 69.94
N GLU A 410 -20.35 -12.28 69.84
CA GLU A 410 -19.74 -11.42 70.85
C GLU A 410 -20.46 -10.08 70.96
N GLN A 411 -20.79 -9.44 69.83
CA GLN A 411 -21.60 -8.22 69.80
C GLN A 411 -23.00 -8.43 70.40
N HIS A 412 -23.64 -9.58 70.10
CA HIS A 412 -24.91 -9.92 70.72
C HIS A 412 -24.78 -10.10 72.24
N LYS A 413 -23.74 -10.79 72.71
CA LYS A 413 -23.45 -10.97 74.14
C LYS A 413 -23.20 -9.63 74.83
N LEU A 414 -22.38 -8.77 74.23
CA LEU A 414 -22.08 -7.44 74.75
C LEU A 414 -23.33 -6.57 74.82
N LYS A 415 -24.18 -6.60 73.79
CA LYS A 415 -25.45 -5.87 73.78
C LYS A 415 -26.41 -6.36 74.86
N LYS A 416 -26.51 -7.68 75.06
CA LYS A 416 -27.27 -8.27 76.17
C LYS A 416 -26.72 -7.88 77.54
N GLU A 417 -25.41 -7.81 77.68
CA GLU A 417 -24.77 -7.39 78.93
C GLU A 417 -25.00 -5.89 79.19
N GLN A 418 -24.90 -5.04 78.17
CA GLN A 418 -25.24 -3.62 78.24
C GLN A 418 -26.72 -3.40 78.59
N GLU A 419 -27.64 -4.17 78.00
CA GLU A 419 -29.06 -4.16 78.36
C GLU A 419 -29.27 -4.58 79.82
N ARG A 420 -28.57 -5.62 80.30
CA ARG A 420 -28.60 -6.07 81.70
C ARG A 420 -28.06 -5.03 82.66
N VAL A 421 -26.90 -4.44 82.38
CA VAL A 421 -26.28 -3.40 83.20
C VAL A 421 -27.14 -2.13 83.21
N SER A 422 -27.73 -1.76 82.07
CA SER A 422 -28.68 -0.63 81.99
C SER A 422 -29.95 -0.88 82.79
N LEU A 423 -30.50 -2.10 82.74
CA LEU A 423 -31.64 -2.52 83.57
C LEU A 423 -31.28 -2.55 85.06
N PHE A 424 -30.08 -3.00 85.41
CA PHE A 424 -29.57 -2.99 86.78
C PHE A 424 -29.41 -1.55 87.30
N PHE A 425 -28.83 -0.65 86.49
CA PHE A 425 -28.73 0.78 86.81
C PHE A 425 -30.11 1.46 86.95
N LEU A 426 -31.09 1.11 86.11
CA LEU A 426 -32.48 1.58 86.26
C LEU A 426 -33.11 1.07 87.56
N LYS A 427 -32.87 -0.21 87.92
CA LYS A 427 -33.33 -0.80 89.18
C LYS A 427 -32.65 -0.19 90.41
N SER A 428 -31.37 0.18 90.31
CA SER A 428 -30.64 0.85 91.39
C SER A 428 -31.04 2.32 91.58
N ARG A 429 -31.56 2.99 90.53
CA ARG A 429 -32.16 4.33 90.65
C ARG A 429 -33.56 4.33 91.27
N GLN A 430 -34.29 3.22 91.20
CA GLN A 430 -35.58 3.01 91.87
C GLN A 430 -35.36 2.23 93.16
N GLY A 431 -34.99 2.91 94.24
CA GLY A 431 -34.77 2.27 95.54
C GLY A 431 -35.98 1.48 96.05
N ILE A 432 -35.90 0.15 96.03
CA ILE A 432 -36.79 -0.75 96.76
C ILE A 432 -35.92 -1.82 97.44
N GLY A 433 -35.98 -1.86 98.77
CA GLY A 433 -35.18 -2.71 99.64
C GLY A 433 -35.57 -4.20 99.66
N GLN A 434 -34.69 -5.00 100.26
CA GLN A 434 -34.86 -6.43 100.55
C GLN A 434 -36.01 -6.73 101.52
N PRO A 435 -36.45 -8.01 101.61
CA PRO A 435 -36.10 -8.77 102.83
C PRO A 435 -35.76 -10.29 102.66
N ALA A 436 -34.85 -10.73 103.54
CA ALA A 436 -34.69 -11.95 104.36
C ALA A 436 -35.03 -13.42 103.92
N SER A 437 -33.98 -14.28 104.04
CA SER A 437 -33.84 -15.65 104.63
C SER A 437 -34.64 -16.91 104.19
N GLY A 438 -33.92 -17.87 103.55
CA GLY A 438 -33.89 -19.36 103.76
C GLY A 438 -35.04 -20.26 103.26
N PRO A 439 -34.86 -21.59 102.98
CA PRO A 439 -33.72 -22.51 103.27
C PRO A 439 -33.16 -23.34 102.05
N THR A 440 -32.23 -24.24 102.35
CA THR A 440 -31.18 -24.93 101.55
C THR A 440 -31.51 -26.24 100.76
N TRP A 441 -30.94 -26.36 99.52
CA TRP A 441 -30.27 -27.49 98.75
C TRP A 441 -31.02 -28.82 98.33
N PRO A 442 -30.55 -29.67 97.33
CA PRO A 442 -29.53 -29.59 96.23
C PRO A 442 -29.98 -30.22 94.83
N PRO A 443 -29.12 -30.82 93.93
CA PRO A 443 -28.43 -30.22 92.76
C PRO A 443 -28.69 -30.88 91.37
N SER A 444 -28.25 -30.27 90.24
CA SER A 444 -27.52 -30.92 89.10
C SER A 444 -27.70 -30.27 87.69
N TYR A 445 -26.67 -30.49 86.85
CA TYR A 445 -26.45 -30.15 85.43
C TYR A 445 -26.08 -28.69 85.12
N GLY A 446 -24.85 -28.31 84.73
CA GLY A 446 -23.72 -29.05 84.17
C GLY A 446 -23.30 -28.36 82.86
N PHE A 447 -22.51 -27.30 82.94
CA PHE A 447 -21.80 -26.68 81.82
C PHE A 447 -20.34 -27.17 81.84
N PRO A 448 -19.71 -27.50 80.70
CA PRO A 448 -18.27 -27.73 80.66
C PRO A 448 -17.53 -26.39 80.64
N ASP A 449 -16.67 -26.21 81.64
CA ASP A 449 -15.69 -25.13 81.73
C ASP A 449 -14.43 -25.52 80.94
N TYR A 450 -13.82 -24.56 80.26
CA TYR A 450 -12.53 -24.71 79.59
C TYR A 450 -11.52 -23.80 80.29
N GLY A 451 -10.63 -24.41 81.08
CA GLY A 451 -9.35 -23.81 81.43
C GLY A 451 -8.67 -24.40 82.67
N GLY A 452 -7.45 -24.93 82.53
CA GLY A 452 -6.47 -24.88 83.63
C GLY A 452 -5.57 -26.11 83.90
N THR A 453 -4.47 -26.21 83.14
CA THR A 453 -3.07 -26.41 83.62
C THR A 453 -2.66 -27.58 84.54
N GLY A 454 -1.65 -28.35 84.06
CA GLY A 454 -0.34 -28.39 84.72
C GLY A 454 0.16 -29.74 85.27
N LYS A 455 1.35 -30.20 84.82
CA LYS A 455 2.53 -30.39 85.68
C LYS A 455 3.82 -30.80 84.91
N ALA A 456 4.88 -30.10 85.29
CA ALA A 456 6.35 -30.26 85.11
C ALA A 456 6.89 -31.65 85.52
N ALA A 457 8.13 -32.14 85.26
CA ALA A 457 9.40 -31.82 84.54
C ALA A 457 10.28 -33.13 84.68
N PRO A 458 11.64 -33.23 84.60
CA PRO A 458 12.72 -32.31 84.19
C PRO A 458 13.92 -32.94 83.39
N SER A 459 14.93 -32.08 83.12
CA SER A 459 16.36 -32.38 82.82
C SER A 459 16.68 -32.73 81.34
N SER A 460 17.80 -32.34 80.72
CA SER A 460 19.04 -31.71 81.16
C SER A 460 19.87 -31.23 79.95
N ARG A 461 20.60 -30.13 80.15
CA ARG A 461 21.99 -29.84 79.71
C ARG A 461 22.36 -29.59 78.23
N ASN A 462 23.27 -28.59 78.15
CA ASN A 462 24.30 -28.29 77.16
C ASN A 462 23.85 -27.55 75.89
N VAL A 463 24.57 -26.59 75.30
CA VAL A 463 25.68 -25.65 75.63
C VAL A 463 26.02 -25.00 74.27
N CYS A 464 26.21 -23.68 74.25
CA CYS A 464 26.99 -22.84 73.32
C CYS A 464 27.06 -23.14 71.80
N ASP A 465 26.60 -22.17 70.97
CA ASP A 465 27.40 -21.19 70.17
C ASP A 465 28.64 -21.69 69.35
N PRO A 466 29.22 -20.92 68.41
CA PRO A 466 28.71 -20.16 67.25
C PRO A 466 29.58 -20.35 65.96
N ASN A 467 29.16 -19.70 64.87
CA ASN A 467 30.01 -19.04 63.85
C ASN A 467 30.81 -19.86 62.81
N SER A 468 31.01 -19.18 61.66
CA SER A 468 31.96 -19.48 60.56
C SER A 468 31.65 -20.68 59.67
N ARG A 469 31.93 -20.70 58.36
CA ARG A 469 32.38 -19.76 57.31
C ARG A 469 32.56 -20.68 56.09
N PHE A 470 32.61 -20.08 54.89
CA PHE A 470 33.31 -20.62 53.69
C PHE A 470 32.65 -21.83 52.96
N LEU A 471 32.69 -22.00 51.64
CA LEU A 471 33.05 -21.23 50.43
C LEU A 471 32.89 -22.24 49.24
N TRP A 472 32.75 -21.74 48.01
CA TRP A 472 32.86 -22.45 46.70
C TRP A 472 31.70 -23.41 46.37
N LEU A 473 31.05 -23.36 45.21
CA LEU A 473 31.39 -22.96 43.83
C LEU A 473 30.23 -22.20 43.17
#